data_AF-A0A9E3AMI8-F1
#
_entry.id   AF-A0A9E3AMI8-F1
#
_cell.length_a   1.000
_cell.length_b   1.000
_cell.length_c   1.000
_cell.angle_alpha   90.00
_cell.angle_beta   90.00
_cell.angle_gamma   90.00
#
_symmetry.space_group_name_H-M   'P 1'
#
loop_
_entity.id
_entity.type
_entity.pdbx_description
1 polymer ?
#
loop_
_entity_poly.entity_id
_entity_poly.type
_entity_poly.pdbx_seq_one_letter_code
_entity_poly.pdbx_strand_id
1 'polypeptide(L)' 'MTAEPPAANDDAILMKLAELRQQHKDLDDSVSALLARPVPDQLQIARLKRQKLALRDAITALEDRLTPDIIA' A
#
# COMPACT_ATOMS: atom_id res chain seq x y z
N MET A 1 13.82 27.02 -18.58
CA MET A 1 13.34 25.62 -18.54
C MET A 1 13.27 25.25 -17.08
N THR A 2 12.07 25.33 -16.49
CA THR A 2 11.86 25.27 -15.04
C THR A 2 12.10 23.85 -14.56
N ALA A 3 13.17 23.63 -13.80
CA ALA A 3 13.31 22.42 -13.01
C ALA A 3 12.25 22.50 -11.91
N GLU A 4 11.22 21.66 -11.99
CA GLU A 4 10.35 21.40 -10.83
C GLU A 4 11.23 20.93 -9.66
N PRO A 5 11.03 21.45 -8.43
CA PRO A 5 11.87 21.08 -7.31
C PRO A 5 11.69 19.58 -6.99
N PRO A 6 12.78 18.81 -6.85
CA PRO A 6 12.73 17.37 -6.60
C PRO A 6 11.88 17.02 -5.36
N ALA A 7 11.91 17.89 -4.34
CA ALA A 7 11.14 17.72 -3.10
C ALA A 7 9.62 17.60 -3.30
N ALA A 8 9.03 18.29 -4.28
CA ALA A 8 7.58 18.23 -4.50
C ALA A 8 7.13 16.85 -5.01
N ASN A 9 8.02 16.15 -5.72
CA ASN A 9 7.74 14.82 -6.24
C ASN A 9 7.89 13.76 -5.13
N ASP A 10 8.91 13.91 -4.27
CA ASP A 10 9.13 13.00 -3.14
C ASP A 10 8.03 13.11 -2.09
N ASP A 11 7.60 14.33 -1.75
CA ASP A 11 6.46 14.55 -0.86
C ASP A 11 5.17 13.90 -1.40
N ALA A 12 4.92 14.02 -2.71
CA ALA A 12 3.77 13.38 -3.36
C ALA A 12 3.86 11.84 -3.31
N ILE A 13 5.06 11.27 -3.52
CA ILE A 13 5.29 9.83 -3.41
C ILE A 13 5.10 9.37 -1.96
N LEU A 14 5.63 10.11 -0.97
CA LEU A 14 5.46 9.82 0.46
C LEU A 14 3.99 9.85 0.89
N MET A 15 3.22 10.85 0.44
CA MET A 15 1.78 10.90 0.66
C MET A 15 1.08 9.69 0.05
N LYS A 16 1.42 9.33 -1.19
CA LYS A 16 0.81 8.15 -1.84
C LYS A 16 1.16 6.86 -1.12
N LEU A 17 2.38 6.74 -0.63
CA LEU A 17 2.86 5.60 0.13
C LEU A 17 2.15 5.48 1.48
N ALA A 18 1.92 6.59 2.18
CA ALA A 18 1.12 6.63 3.39
C ALA A 18 -0.34 6.18 3.12
N GLU A 19 -0.95 6.67 2.04
CA GLU A 19 -2.30 6.28 1.60
C GLU A 19 -2.39 4.77 1.32
N LEU A 20 -1.44 4.21 0.57
CA LEU A 20 -1.41 2.78 0.24
C LEU A 20 -1.17 1.91 1.48
N ARG A 21 -0.28 2.34 2.39
CA ARG A 21 -0.06 1.66 3.67
C ARG A 21 -1.31 1.65 4.54
N GLN A 22 -2.05 2.76 4.59
CA GLN A 22 -3.32 2.83 5.31
C GLN A 22 -4.35 1.87 4.71
N GLN A 23 -4.54 1.91 3.38
CA GLN A 23 -5.46 0.99 2.69
C GLN A 23 -5.08 -0.49 2.91
N HIS A 24 -3.78 -0.80 2.90
CA HIS A 24 -3.29 -2.15 3.17
C HIS A 24 -3.61 -2.59 4.61
N LYS A 25 -3.49 -1.69 5.58
CA LYS A 25 -3.87 -1.94 6.98
C LYS A 25 -5.38 -2.15 7.11
N ASP A 26 -6.20 -1.31 6.48
CA ASP A 26 -7.66 -1.43 6.51
C ASP A 26 -8.14 -2.76 5.91
N LEU A 27 -7.49 -3.23 4.84
CA LEU A 27 -7.75 -4.56 4.28
C LEU A 27 -7.37 -5.68 5.25
N ASP A 28 -6.29 -5.53 6.01
CA ASP A 28 -5.90 -6.53 7.00
C ASP A 28 -6.88 -6.62 8.18
N ASP A 29 -7.32 -5.46 8.66
CA ASP A 29 -8.34 -5.36 9.71
C ASP A 29 -9.66 -5.98 9.21
N SER A 30 -10.02 -5.74 7.95
CA SER A 30 -11.21 -6.35 7.31
C SER A 30 -11.09 -7.88 7.18
N VAL A 31 -9.93 -8.40 6.79
CA VAL A 31 -9.68 -9.84 6.71
C VAL A 31 -9.78 -10.48 8.10
N SER A 32 -9.19 -9.83 9.11
CA SER A 32 -9.21 -10.29 10.50
C SER A 32 -10.63 -10.33 11.05
N ALA A 33 -11.44 -9.29 10.78
CA ALA A 33 -12.84 -9.25 11.18
C ALA A 33 -13.67 -10.37 10.52
N LEU A 34 -13.43 -10.68 9.24
CA LEU A 34 -14.12 -11.78 8.56
C LEU A 34 -13.71 -13.16 9.08
N LEU A 35 -12.44 -13.33 9.45
CA LEU A 35 -11.93 -14.57 10.04
C LEU A 35 -12.49 -14.82 11.46
N ALA A 36 -12.80 -13.77 12.20
CA ALA A 36 -13.38 -13.87 13.54
C ALA A 36 -14.87 -14.29 13.55
N ARG A 37 -15.52 -14.34 12.39
CA ARG A 37 -16.94 -14.74 12.29
C ARG A 37 -17.10 -16.25 12.54
N PRO A 38 -18.21 -16.70 13.16
CA PRO A 38 -18.47 -18.13 13.39
C PRO A 38 -18.47 -18.98 12.11
N VAL A 39 -18.89 -18.39 10.99
CA VAL A 39 -18.80 -18.98 9.65
C VAL A 39 -18.09 -17.96 8.75
N PRO A 40 -16.77 -18.11 8.53
CA PRO A 40 -16.00 -17.18 7.73
C PRO A 40 -16.32 -17.33 6.23
N ASP A 41 -16.54 -16.22 5.54
CA ASP A 41 -16.70 -16.20 4.08
C ASP A 41 -15.32 -16.33 3.41
N GLN A 42 -14.95 -17.56 3.07
CA GLN A 42 -13.65 -17.90 2.49
C GLN A 42 -13.43 -17.23 1.12
N LEU A 43 -14.48 -17.03 0.31
CA LEU A 43 -14.37 -16.37 -0.99
C LEU A 43 -14.08 -14.89 -0.83
N GLN A 44 -14.79 -14.22 0.08
CA GLN A 44 -14.56 -12.83 0.39
C GLN A 44 -13.15 -12.61 0.98
N ILE A 45 -12.73 -13.47 1.91
CA ILE A 45 -11.37 -13.46 2.48
C ILE A 45 -10.32 -13.63 1.39
N ALA A 46 -10.48 -14.60 0.48
CA ALA A 46 -9.54 -14.82 -0.62
C ALA A 46 -9.44 -13.59 -1.54
N ARG A 47 -10.57 -12.92 -1.83
CA ARG A 47 -10.59 -11.71 -2.64
C ARG A 47 -9.88 -10.54 -1.94
N LEU A 48 -10.07 -10.37 -0.64
CA LEU A 48 -9.39 -9.32 0.12
C LEU A 48 -7.89 -9.58 0.24
N LYS A 49 -7.48 -10.84 0.46
CA LYS A 49 -6.05 -11.22 0.47
C LYS A 49 -5.35 -10.93 -0.87
N ARG A 50 -6.02 -11.18 -2.00
CA ARG A 50 -5.48 -10.82 -3.33
C ARG A 50 -5.31 -9.30 -3.50
N GLN A 51 -6.30 -8.51 -3.05
CA GLN A 51 -6.19 -7.05 -3.07
C GLN A 51 -5.06 -6.56 -2.15
N LYS A 52 -4.93 -7.14 -0.95
CA LYS A 52 -3.86 -6.84 -0.01
C LYS A 52 -2.48 -7.13 -0.62
N LEU A 53 -2.32 -8.25 -1.32
CA LEU A 53 -1.07 -8.58 -2.02
C LEU A 53 -0.74 -7.53 -3.09
N ALA A 54 -1.71 -7.15 -3.92
CA ALA A 54 -1.52 -6.12 -4.95
C ALA A 54 -1.12 -4.75 -4.35
N LEU A 55 -1.72 -4.35 -3.22
CA LEU A 55 -1.31 -3.14 -2.51
C LEU A 55 0.11 -3.24 -1.98
N ARG A 56 0.50 -4.39 -1.42
CA ARG A 56 1.87 -4.61 -0.95
C ARG A 56 2.87 -4.48 -2.08
N ASP A 57 2.59 -5.09 -3.23
CA ASP A 57 3.47 -5.03 -4.41
C ASP A 57 3.58 -3.58 -4.94
N ALA A 58 2.48 -2.82 -4.92
CA ALA A 58 2.50 -1.39 -5.28
C ALA A 58 3.29 -0.53 -4.28
N ILE A 59 3.20 -0.81 -2.97
CA ILE A 59 4.01 -0.15 -1.94
C ILE A 59 5.48 -0.42 -2.19
N THR A 60 5.87 -1.68 -2.39
CA THR A 60 7.26 -2.07 -2.67
C THR A 60 7.78 -1.39 -3.93
N ALA A 61 7.00 -1.34 -5.02
CA ALA A 61 7.42 -0.67 -6.25
C ALA A 61 7.61 0.86 -6.08
N LEU A 62 6.83 1.50 -5.20
CA LEU A 62 7.00 2.92 -4.87
C LEU A 62 8.17 3.15 -3.91
N GLU A 63 8.37 2.27 -2.94
CA GLU A 63 9.53 2.26 -2.04
C GLU A 63 10.83 2.09 -2.84
N ASP A 64 10.84 1.17 -3.81
CA ASP A 64 11.95 0.92 -4.74
C ASP A 64 12.27 2.11 -5.65
N ARG A 65 11.32 3.02 -5.84
CA ARG A 65 11.52 4.26 -6.60
C ARG A 65 12.10 5.39 -5.73
N LEU A 66 11.84 5.36 -4.42
CA LEU A 66 12.39 6.30 -3.44
C LEU A 66 13.78 5.87 -2.94
N THR A 67 14.05 4.57 -2.81
CA THR A 67 15.36 4.06 -2.39
C THR A 67 16.56 4.47 -3.25
N PRO A 68 16.48 4.63 -4.59
CA PRO A 68 17.61 5.16 -5.37
C PRO A 68 17.95 6.62 -5.03
N ASP A 69 17.03 7.42 -4.50
CA ASP A 69 17.26 8.82 -4.12
C ASP A 69 17.69 8.99 -2.64
N ILE A 70 17.43 8.01 -1.77
CA ILE A 70 17.72 8.10 -0.32
C ILE A 70 19.08 7.49 0.07
N ILE A 71 19.69 6.65 -0.78
CA ILE A 71 20.99 5.97 -0.53
C ILE A 71 22.01 6.32 -1.64
N ALA A 72 22.11 7.60 -2.01
CA ALA A 72 23.15 8.13 -2.91
C ALA A 72 24.03 9.17 -2.20
#